data_AF-A0A1H8RUU9-F1
#
_entry.id   AF-A0A1H8RUU9-F1
#
_cell.length_a   1.000
_cell.length_b   1.000
_cell.length_c   1.000
_cell.angle_alpha   90.00
_cell.angle_beta   90.00
_cell.angle_gamma   90.00
#
_symmetry.space_group_name_H-M   'P 1'
#
loop_
_entity.id
_entity.type
_entity.pdbx_description
1 polymer ?
#
loop_
_entity_poly.entity_id
_entity_poly.type
_entity_poly.pdbx_seq_one_letter_code
_entity_poly.pdbx_strand_id
1 'polypeptide(L)'
;MSTESHNRLRSIVRSVVHTGSVVHVVLEGPDGELFTTLLTAAAVDRLDLGPGDELEATMQVAEVAVDGRRAQPVRRHVPARTLHGGVELSRAAV
;
A
#
# COMPACT_ATOMS: atom_id res chain seq x y z
N MET A 1 16.14 1.33 2.75
CA MET A 1 14.72 0.93 2.69
C MET A 1 14.33 0.42 4.07
N SER A 2 13.23 0.90 4.64
CA SER A 2 12.82 0.50 6.00
C SER A 2 12.62 -1.01 6.09
N THR A 3 13.19 -1.63 7.13
CA THR A 3 13.03 -3.05 7.47
C THR A 3 11.71 -3.34 8.19
N GLU A 4 10.89 -2.32 8.42
CA GLU A 4 9.65 -2.46 9.17
C GLU A 4 8.52 -2.97 8.28
N SER A 5 7.88 -4.04 8.74
CA SER A 5 6.70 -4.60 8.09
C SER A 5 5.51 -3.70 8.36
N HIS A 6 5.01 -3.03 7.34
CA HIS A 6 3.80 -2.21 7.42
C HIS A 6 2.63 -2.95 6.78
N ASN A 7 1.41 -2.69 7.27
CA ASN A 7 0.22 -3.10 6.55
C ASN A 7 0.03 -2.17 5.36
N ARG A 8 -0.20 -2.75 4.18
CA ARG A 8 -0.40 -2.02 2.93
C ARG A 8 -1.81 -2.30 2.45
N LEU A 9 -2.56 -1.25 2.20
CA LEU A 9 -3.91 -1.32 1.68
C LEU A 9 -3.94 -0.60 0.33
N ARG A 10 -4.20 -1.35 -0.74
CA ARG A 10 -4.48 -0.76 -2.05
C ARG A 10 -5.91 -0.24 -2.06
N SER A 11 -6.10 0.97 -2.56
CA SER A 11 -7.41 1.60 -2.55
C SER A 11 -7.58 2.59 -3.69
N ILE A 12 -8.85 2.91 -3.98
CA ILE A 12 -9.25 3.98 -4.89
C ILE A 12 -9.75 5.16 -4.07
N VAL A 13 -9.31 6.37 -4.41
CA VAL A 13 -9.83 7.59 -3.78
C VAL A 13 -11.27 7.83 -4.25
N ARG A 14 -12.20 7.96 -3.30
CA ARG A 14 -13.61 8.27 -3.58
C ARG A 14 -13.97 9.72 -3.32
N SER A 15 -13.35 10.34 -2.34
CA SER A 15 -13.61 11.75 -2.00
C SER A 15 -12.40 12.37 -1.32
N VAL A 16 -12.21 13.67 -1.57
CA VAL A 16 -11.18 14.51 -0.97
C VAL A 16 -11.86 15.79 -0.49
N VAL A 17 -11.92 16.01 0.82
CA VAL A 17 -12.59 17.17 1.43
C VAL A 17 -11.59 17.97 2.23
N HIS A 18 -11.29 19.18 1.76
CA HIS A 18 -10.35 20.09 2.42
C HIS A 18 -11.04 20.80 3.60
N THR A 19 -10.40 20.76 4.77
CA THR A 19 -10.84 21.45 5.99
C THR A 19 -9.63 22.12 6.65
N GLY A 20 -9.33 23.34 6.21
CA GLY A 20 -8.13 24.06 6.64
C GLY A 20 -6.85 23.35 6.17
N SER A 21 -5.94 23.05 7.10
CA SER A 21 -4.68 22.34 6.81
C SER A 21 -4.83 20.81 6.76
N VAL A 22 -6.00 20.29 7.13
CA VAL A 22 -6.31 18.86 7.15
C VAL A 22 -7.25 18.54 6.00
N VAL A 23 -7.06 17.38 5.38
CA VAL A 23 -7.90 16.89 4.30
C VAL A 23 -8.42 15.52 4.67
N HIS A 24 -9.74 15.36 4.60
CA HIS A 24 -10.41 14.09 4.77
C HIS A 24 -10.43 13.36 3.43
N VAL A 25 -9.79 12.20 3.37
CA VAL A 25 -9.76 11.37 2.17
C VAL A 25 -10.52 10.08 2.45
N VAL A 26 -11.53 9.82 1.62
CA VAL A 26 -12.28 8.55 1.64
C VAL A 26 -11.68 7.64 0.58
N LEU A 27 -11.32 6.43 1.01
CA LEU A 27 -10.70 5.39 0.20
C LEU A 27 -11.66 4.21 0.11
N GLU A 28 -11.74 3.57 -1.05
CA GLU A 28 -12.42 2.30 -1.23
C GLU A 28 -11.39 1.19 -1.37
N GLY A 29 -11.45 0.20 -0.49
CA GLY A 29 -10.63 -1.00 -0.57
C GLY A 29 -11.11 -1.99 -1.64
N PRO A 30 -10.35 -3.08 -1.86
CA PRO A 30 -10.65 -4.06 -2.91
C PRO A 30 -12.00 -4.78 -2.71
N ASP A 31 -12.48 -4.87 -1.48
CA ASP A 31 -13.76 -5.51 -1.13
C ASP A 31 -14.94 -4.51 -1.12
N GLY A 32 -14.73 -3.27 -1.58
CA GLY A 32 -15.74 -2.21 -1.59
C GLY A 32 -15.95 -1.50 -0.24
N GLU A 33 -15.20 -1.89 0.80
CA GLU A 33 -15.23 -1.23 2.10
C GLU A 33 -14.63 0.19 2.03
N LEU A 34 -15.24 1.12 2.74
CA LEU A 34 -14.80 2.52 2.81
C LEU A 34 -13.95 2.78 4.05
N PHE A 35 -12.79 3.39 3.83
CA PHE A 35 -11.87 3.83 4.86
C PHE A 35 -11.75 5.35 4.81
N THR A 36 -11.67 5.99 5.96
CA THR A 36 -11.37 7.43 6.04
C THR A 36 -9.98 7.62 6.60
N THR A 37 -9.17 8.42 5.93
CA THR A 37 -7.86 8.84 6.41
C THR A 37 -7.75 10.36 6.41
N LEU A 38 -6.88 10.88 7.28
CA LEU A 38 -6.56 12.29 7.37
C LEU A 38 -5.17 12.53 6.81
N LEU A 39 -5.09 13.43 5.83
CA LEU A 39 -3.84 13.90 5.25
C LEU A 39 -3.68 15.39 5.51
N THR A 40 -2.45 15.89 5.38
CA THR A 40 -2.24 17.34 5.30
C THR A 40 -2.59 17.83 3.90
N ALA A 41 -3.05 19.07 3.79
CA ALA A 41 -3.31 19.70 2.49
C ALA A 41 -2.07 19.64 1.58
N ALA A 42 -0.89 19.94 2.12
CA ALA A 42 0.37 19.86 1.38
C ALA A 42 0.69 18.44 0.86
N ALA A 43 0.28 17.38 1.56
CA ALA A 43 0.49 16.01 1.09
C ALA A 43 -0.45 15.67 -0.08
N VAL A 44 -1.71 16.10 -0.01
CA VAL A 44 -2.70 15.96 -1.07
C VAL A 44 -2.26 16.72 -2.32
N ASP A 45 -1.89 17.99 -2.16
CA ASP A 45 -1.45 18.84 -3.27
C ASP A 45 -0.18 18.28 -3.94
N ARG A 46 0.79 17.80 -3.16
CA ARG A 46 2.04 17.23 -3.69
C ARG A 46 1.81 15.93 -4.47
N LEU A 47 0.81 15.15 -4.07
CA LEU A 47 0.47 13.88 -4.71
C LEU A 47 -0.57 14.05 -5.82
N ASP A 48 -1.09 15.27 -6.02
CA ASP A 48 -2.18 15.59 -6.95
C ASP A 48 -3.39 14.66 -6.78
N LEU A 49 -3.73 14.35 -5.52
CA LEU A 49 -4.75 13.35 -5.20
C LEU A 49 -6.16 13.85 -5.49
N GLY A 50 -6.89 13.11 -6.32
CA GLY A 50 -8.29 13.33 -6.66
C GLY A 50 -9.12 12.04 -6.68
N PRO A 51 -10.46 12.15 -6.77
CA PRO A 51 -11.34 10.99 -6.93
C PRO A 51 -10.99 10.17 -8.17
N GLY A 52 -10.92 8.86 -8.01
CA GLY A 52 -10.53 7.91 -9.06
C GLY A 52 -9.08 7.47 -9.00
N ASP A 53 -8.22 8.17 -8.25
CA ASP A 53 -6.81 7.81 -8.15
C ASP A 53 -6.61 6.51 -7.36
N GLU A 54 -5.66 5.70 -7.82
CA GLU A 54 -5.18 4.53 -7.08
C GLU A 54 -4.04 4.92 -6.15
N LEU A 55 -4.10 4.45 -4.91
CA LEU A 55 -3.01 4.61 -3.95
C LEU A 55 -2.81 3.37 -3.08
N GLU A 56 -1.62 3.31 -2.47
CA GLU A 56 -1.30 2.32 -1.45
C GLU A 56 -1.12 3.03 -0.11
N ALA A 57 -2.11 2.88 0.77
CA ALA A 57 -2.04 3.38 2.13
C ALA A 57 -1.14 2.46 2.97
N THR A 58 -0.15 3.07 3.63
CA THR A 58 0.71 2.35 4.59
C THR A 58 0.20 2.65 5.99
N MET A 59 -0.17 1.60 6.73
CA MET A 59 -0.70 1.72 8.08
C MET A 59 0.29 1.14 9.09
N GLN A 60 0.63 1.96 10.07
CA GLN A 60 1.36 1.54 11.25
C GLN A 60 0.34 1.22 12.36
N VAL A 61 0.32 -0.02 12.80
CA VAL A 61 -0.60 -0.51 13.83
C VAL A 61 0.20 -1.21 14.92
N ALA A 62 -0.18 -1.00 16.18
CA ALA A 62 0.41 -1.73 17.30
C ALA A 62 -0.09 -3.19 17.32
N GLU A 63 -1.34 -3.41 16.90
CA GLU A 63 -2.00 -4.71 16.89
C GLU A 63 -3.10 -4.74 15.83
N VAL A 64 -3.35 -5.93 15.28
CA VAL A 64 -4.51 -6.24 14.44
C VAL A 64 -5.26 -7.39 15.10
N ALA A 65 -6.58 -7.33 15.14
CA ALA A 65 -7.43 -8.41 15.65
C ALA A 65 -8.50 -8.79 14.61
N VAL A 66 -8.82 -10.08 14.54
CA VAL A 66 -9.87 -10.65 13.68
C VAL A 66 -10.80 -11.45 14.59
N ASP A 67 -12.10 -11.17 14.58
CA ASP A 67 -13.10 -11.81 15.45
C ASP A 67 -12.72 -11.79 16.94
N GLY A 68 -12.17 -10.67 17.41
CA GLY A 68 -11.71 -10.50 18.79
C GLY A 68 -10.43 -11.25 19.15
N ARG A 69 -9.72 -11.83 18.17
CA ARG A 69 -8.46 -12.55 18.37
C ARG A 69 -7.31 -11.82 17.71
N ARG A 70 -6.19 -11.67 18.43
CA ARG A 70 -4.95 -11.08 17.91
C ARG A 70 -4.47 -11.83 16.67
N ALA A 71 -4.33 -11.10 15.57
CA ALA A 71 -3.74 -11.62 14.34
C ALA A 71 -2.23 -11.83 14.54
N GLN A 72 -1.72 -12.97 14.10
CA GLN A 72 -0.28 -13.24 14.11
C GLN A 72 0.35 -12.90 12.76
N PRO A 73 1.58 -12.33 12.73
CA PRO A 73 2.28 -12.07 11.49
C PRO A 73 2.53 -13.37 10.74
N VAL A 74 1.97 -13.52 9.54
CA VAL A 74 2.27 -14.65 8.66
C VAL A 74 3.42 -14.26 7.74
N ARG A 75 4.62 -14.77 8.02
CA ARG A 75 5.74 -14.66 7.07
C ARG A 75 5.56 -15.72 5.99
N ARG A 76 4.97 -15.36 4.86
CA ARG A 76 5.03 -16.22 3.66
C ARG A 76 6.44 -16.12 3.08
N HIS A 77 7.20 -17.20 3.22
CA HIS A 77 8.42 -17.38 2.44
C HIS A 77 7.98 -17.57 0.98
N VAL A 78 8.22 -16.56 0.15
CA VAL A 78 8.07 -16.72 -1.31
C VAL A 78 9.34 -17.39 -1.78
N PRO A 79 9.33 -18.69 -2.15
CA PRO A 79 10.51 -19.31 -2.70
C PRO A 79 10.88 -18.55 -3.98
N ALA A 80 12.16 -18.20 -4.11
CA ALA A 80 12.69 -17.62 -5.34
C ALA A 80 12.27 -18.53 -6.50
N ARG A 81 11.43 -18.02 -7.41
CA ARG A 81 11.14 -18.73 -8.65
C ARG A 81 12.48 -18.96 -9.34
N THR A 82 12.95 -20.19 -9.35
CA THR A 82 14.05 -20.62 -10.21
C THR A 82 13.54 -20.41 -11.64
N LEU A 83 14.03 -19.35 -12.29
CA LEU A 83 13.89 -19.21 -13.73
C LEU A 83 14.69 -20.35 -14.36
N HIS A 84 14.05 -21.51 -14.58
CA HIS A 84 14.53 -22.51 -15.52
C HIS A 84 14.25 -22.00 -16.92
N GLY A 85 15.14 -21.12 -17.37
CA GLY A 85 15.24 -20.65 -18.74
C GLY A 85 16.72 -20.44 -19.02
N GLY A 86 17.35 -21.48 -19.57
CA GLY A 86 18.75 -21.41 -19.99
C GLY A 86 18.93 -20.28 -21.00
N VAL A 87 19.80 -19.33 -20.66
CA VAL A 87 20.44 -18.47 -21.64
C VAL A 87 21.93 -18.68 -21.43
N GLU A 88 22.54 -19.50 -22.29
CA GLU A 88 23.98 -19.48 -22.47
C GLU A 88 24.36 -18.08 -22.95
N LEU A 89 25.00 -17.30 -22.08
CA LEU A 89 25.76 -16.14 -22.51
C LEU A 89 27.07 -16.66 -23.13
N SER A 90 27.01 -16.91 -24.44
CA SER A 90 28.21 -17.06 -25.27
C SER A 90 29.10 -15.84 -25.09
N ARG A 91 30.27 -16.07 -24.53
CA ARG A 91 31.30 -15.07 -24.28
C ARG A 91 31.92 -14.65 -25.61
N ALA A 92 31.50 -13.51 -26.14
CA ALA A 92 32.21 -12.81 -27.20
C ALA A 92 33.05 -11.69 -26.58
N ALA A 93 34.38 -11.85 -26.61
CA ALA A 93 35.31 -10.73 -26.69
C ALA A 93 36.65 -11.26 -27.22
N VAL A 94 37.10 -10.55 -28.27
CA VAL A 94 38.30 -10.68 -29.09
C VAL A 94 39.59 -10.63 -28.27
#